data_AF-A0A3N5B2W4-F1
#
_entry.id   AF-A0A3N5B2W4-F1
#
_cell.length_a   1.000
_cell.length_b   1.000
_cell.length_c   1.000
_cell.angle_alpha   90.00
_cell.angle_beta   90.00
_cell.angle_gamma   90.00
#
_symmetry.space_group_name_H-M   'P 1'
#
loop_
_entity.id
_entity.type
_entity.pdbx_description
1 polymer ?
#
loop_
_entity_poly.entity_id
_entity_poly.type
_entity_poly.pdbx_seq_one_letter_code
_entity_poly.pdbx_strand_id
1 'polypeptide(L)'
;MITSNNLVHHEFIGLRIHAMNPKNPSLNLKGTVIDETKNTIIIEEEDNNEKMIPKNGTFFVFELPNGEKIKIDGNILSIRPEDRIKKRFKKI
;
A
#
# COMPACT_ATOMS: atom_id res chain seq x y z
N MET A 1 -2.73 3.96 16.75
CA MET A 1 -1.51 3.19 16.46
C MET A 1 -1.81 2.23 15.31
N ILE A 2 -0.97 2.25 14.27
CA ILE A 2 -1.09 1.33 13.14
C ILE A 2 -0.49 -0.02 13.55
N THR A 3 -1.19 -1.10 13.24
CA THR A 3 -0.85 -2.49 13.57
C THR A 3 -1.23 -3.39 12.39
N SER A 4 -0.71 -4.61 12.36
CA SER A 4 -1.10 -5.61 11.35
C SER A 4 -2.60 -5.84 11.25
N ASN A 5 -3.32 -5.86 12.38
CA ASN A 5 -4.76 -6.11 12.40
C ASN A 5 -5.62 -4.97 11.87
N ASN A 6 -5.13 -3.73 11.89
CA ASN A 6 -5.93 -2.56 11.52
C ASN A 6 -5.36 -1.75 10.35
N LEU A 7 -4.18 -2.11 9.81
CA LEU A 7 -3.51 -1.38 8.74
C LEU A 7 -4.45 -1.07 7.57
N VAL A 8 -5.24 -2.03 7.10
CA VAL A 8 -6.19 -1.82 5.98
C VAL A 8 -7.26 -0.74 6.21
N HIS A 9 -7.44 -0.29 7.44
CA HIS A 9 -8.36 0.80 7.79
C HIS A 9 -7.65 2.15 8.03
N HIS A 10 -6.31 2.15 8.06
CA HIS A 10 -5.51 3.34 8.34
C HIS A 10 -5.08 4.06 7.07
N GLU A 11 -4.53 5.24 7.29
CA GLU A 11 -3.83 6.04 6.28
C GLU A 11 -2.51 5.36 5.88
N PHE A 12 -2.19 5.41 4.58
CA PHE A 12 -0.95 4.85 4.04
C PHE A 12 0.08 5.92 3.73
N ILE A 13 -0.36 7.15 3.48
CA ILE A 13 0.52 8.28 3.16
C ILE A 13 1.57 8.45 4.26
N GLY A 14 2.83 8.57 3.84
CA GLY A 14 4.00 8.66 4.71
C GLY A 14 4.59 7.32 5.15
N LEU A 15 3.95 6.18 4.88
CA LEU A 15 4.54 4.86 5.15
C LEU A 15 5.55 4.48 4.08
N ARG A 16 6.64 3.85 4.50
CA ARG A 16 7.55 3.15 3.59
C ARG A 16 6.90 1.87 3.09
N ILE A 17 7.03 1.63 1.79
CA ILE A 17 6.37 0.53 1.11
C ILE A 17 7.30 -0.10 0.06
N HIS A 18 7.12 -1.40 -0.18
CA HIS A 18 7.69 -2.11 -1.32
C HIS A 18 6.54 -2.70 -2.13
N ALA A 19 6.37 -2.21 -3.36
CA ALA A 19 5.43 -2.77 -4.33
C ALA A 19 6.09 -3.94 -5.07
N MET A 20 5.34 -5.03 -5.24
CA MET A 20 5.78 -6.23 -5.95
C MET A 20 4.66 -6.70 -6.89
N ASN A 21 4.80 -6.41 -8.18
CA ASN A 21 3.88 -6.86 -9.21
C ASN A 21 4.49 -8.05 -9.98
N PRO A 22 3.99 -9.28 -9.79
CA PRO A 22 4.52 -10.46 -10.46
C PRO A 22 4.30 -10.46 -11.98
N LYS A 23 3.32 -9.70 -12.49
CA LYS A 23 3.02 -9.62 -13.93
C LYS A 23 3.80 -8.51 -14.62
N ASN A 24 4.25 -7.50 -13.89
CA ASN A 24 5.02 -6.40 -14.44
C ASN A 24 6.18 -6.03 -13.50
N PRO A 25 7.36 -6.66 -13.68
CA PRO A 25 8.53 -6.41 -12.84
C PRO A 25 9.02 -4.95 -12.81
N SER A 26 8.69 -4.14 -13.82
CA SER A 26 9.04 -2.71 -13.84
C SER A 26 8.30 -1.89 -12.78
N LEU A 27 7.25 -2.46 -12.18
CA LEU A 27 6.50 -1.87 -11.08
C LEU A 27 6.96 -2.37 -9.71
N ASN A 28 8.09 -3.09 -9.64
CA ASN A 28 8.72 -3.49 -8.38
C ASN A 28 9.60 -2.36 -7.86
N LEU A 29 9.07 -1.57 -6.94
CA LEU A 29 9.75 -0.37 -6.43
C LEU A 29 9.52 -0.18 -4.95
N LYS A 30 10.47 0.52 -4.33
CA LYS A 30 10.48 0.85 -2.91
C LYS A 30 10.48 2.35 -2.76
N GLY A 31 9.76 2.84 -1.77
CA GLY A 31 9.67 4.26 -1.53
C GLY A 31 8.67 4.60 -0.44
N THR A 32 8.22 5.84 -0.47
CA THR A 32 7.22 6.36 0.46
C THR A 32 5.90 6.56 -0.26
N VAL A 33 4.79 6.21 0.39
CA VAL A 33 3.46 6.52 -0.16
C VAL A 33 3.21 8.01 -0.05
N ILE A 34 2.92 8.67 -1.17
CA ILE A 34 2.59 10.10 -1.20
C ILE A 34 1.11 10.37 -1.49
N ASP A 35 0.44 9.44 -2.17
CA ASP A 35 -0.98 9.54 -2.47
C ASP A 35 -1.63 8.16 -2.65
N GLU A 36 -2.94 8.11 -2.48
CA GLU A 36 -3.75 6.92 -2.65
C GLU A 36 -5.10 7.23 -3.30
N THR A 37 -5.42 6.51 -4.37
CA THR A 37 -6.77 6.54 -4.98
C THR A 37 -7.51 5.23 -4.79
N LYS A 38 -8.72 5.12 -5.34
CA LYS A 38 -9.49 3.86 -5.33
C LYS A 38 -8.67 2.65 -5.80
N ASN A 39 -7.91 2.81 -6.88
CA ASN A 39 -7.27 1.68 -7.59
C ASN A 39 -5.74 1.76 -7.62
N THR A 40 -5.16 2.87 -7.18
CA THR A 40 -3.70 3.10 -7.28
C THR A 40 -3.11 3.61 -5.97
N ILE A 41 -1.82 3.39 -5.81
CA ILE A 41 -0.97 3.99 -4.77
C ILE A 41 0.16 4.71 -5.51
N ILE A 42 0.43 5.97 -5.19
CA ILE A 42 1.57 6.70 -5.73
C ILE A 42 2.72 6.58 -4.74
N ILE A 43 3.87 6.11 -5.24
CA ILE A 43 5.09 5.90 -4.47
C ILE A 43 6.15 6.88 -4.98
N GLU A 44 6.76 7.60 -4.05
CA GLU A 44 7.95 8.40 -4.29
C GLU A 44 9.20 7.58 -3.95
N GLU A 45 10.06 7.37 -4.95
CA GLU A 45 11.35 6.69 -4.83
C GLU A 45 12.41 7.64 -4.21
N GLU A 46 13.58 7.11 -3.81
CA GLU A 46 14.64 7.90 -3.14
C GLU A 46 15.20 9.05 -4.00
N ASP A 47 15.07 8.94 -5.32
CA ASP A 47 15.47 9.93 -6.32
C ASP A 47 14.36 10.97 -6.61
N ASN A 48 13.30 11.02 -5.80
CA ASN A 48 12.11 11.89 -5.94
C ASN A 48 11.30 11.60 -7.21
N ASN A 49 11.46 10.42 -7.80
CA ASN A 49 10.61 9.98 -8.90
C ASN A 49 9.31 9.41 -8.36
N GLU A 50 8.20 9.93 -8.87
CA GLU A 50 6.87 9.44 -8.53
C GLU A 50 6.42 8.34 -9.50
N LYS A 51 5.89 7.26 -8.94
CA LYS A 51 5.33 6.14 -9.72
C LYS A 51 3.94 5.78 -9.22
N MET A 52 3.01 5.75 -10.17
CA MET A 52 1.64 5.30 -9.92
C MET A 52 1.56 3.77 -10.08
N ILE A 53 1.23 3.09 -8.98
CA ILE A 53 1.19 1.63 -8.93
C ILE A 53 -0.27 1.16 -8.84
N PRO A 54 -0.73 0.29 -9.76
CA PRO A 54 -2.04 -0.31 -9.65
C PRO A 54 -2.08 -1.25 -8.44
N LYS A 55 -3.16 -1.15 -7.66
CA LYS A 55 -3.37 -2.05 -6.53
C LYS A 55 -3.69 -3.47 -6.99
N ASN A 56 -4.46 -3.61 -8.06
CA ASN A 56 -4.83 -4.90 -8.60
C ASN A 56 -3.61 -5.68 -9.07
N GLY A 57 -3.45 -6.90 -8.56
CA GLY A 57 -2.36 -7.79 -8.93
C GLY A 57 -0.99 -7.36 -8.39
N THR A 58 -0.93 -6.39 -7.48
CA THR A 58 0.31 -5.97 -6.80
C THR A 58 0.26 -6.36 -5.34
N PHE A 59 1.35 -6.96 -4.84
CA PHE A 59 1.54 -7.13 -3.41
C PHE A 59 2.28 -5.92 -2.85
N PHE A 60 1.80 -5.42 -1.72
CA PHE A 60 2.43 -4.30 -1.02
C PHE A 60 2.98 -4.77 0.31
N VAL A 61 4.25 -4.48 0.58
CA VAL A 61 4.86 -4.70 1.89
C VAL A 61 5.02 -3.34 2.56
N PHE A 62 4.17 -3.07 3.56
CA PHE A 62 4.21 -1.84 4.35
C PHE A 62 5.17 -2.01 5.53
N GLU A 63 6.01 -1.00 5.77
CA GLU A 63 6.85 -0.89 6.95
C GLU A 63 6.17 0.06 7.95
N LEU A 64 5.80 -0.48 9.11
CA LEU A 64 5.15 0.28 10.17
C LEU A 64 6.17 1.05 11.00
N PRO A 65 5.76 2.09 11.75
CA PRO A 65 6.65 2.86 12.62
C PRO A 65 7.36 2.03 13.71
N ASN A 66 6.83 0.87 14.07
CA ASN A 66 7.45 -0.07 15.02
C ASN A 66 8.48 -1.01 14.35
N GLY A 67 8.72 -0.88 13.04
CA GLY A 67 9.61 -1.72 12.25
C GLY A 67 8.96 -3.01 11.71
N GLU A 68 7.71 -3.29 12.05
CA GLU A 68 6.98 -4.46 11.54
C GLU A 68 6.71 -4.32 10.04
N LYS A 69 6.87 -5.43 9.29
CA LYS A 69 6.61 -5.48 7.85
C LYS A 69 5.39 -6.33 7.56
N ILE A 70 4.40 -5.75 6.92
CA ILE A 70 3.11 -6.41 6.64
C ILE A 70 2.90 -6.48 5.14
N LYS A 71 2.71 -7.69 4.64
CA LYS A 71 2.38 -7.94 3.23
C LYS A 71 0.86 -7.96 3.04
N ILE A 72 0.36 -7.16 2.10
CA ILE A 72 -1.05 -7.08 1.73
C ILE A 72 -1.21 -7.33 0.23
N ASP A 73 -2.22 -8.10 -0.14
CA ASP A 73 -2.69 -8.17 -1.53
C ASP A 73 -3.46 -6.88 -1.88
N GLY A 74 -2.97 -6.12 -2.85
CA GLY A 74 -3.58 -4.87 -3.27
C GLY A 74 -5.01 -5.02 -3.82
N ASN A 75 -5.44 -6.21 -4.22
CA ASN A 75 -6.84 -6.48 -4.54
C ASN A 75 -7.77 -6.17 -3.36
N ILE A 76 -7.30 -6.41 -2.12
CA ILE A 76 -8.04 -6.09 -0.89
C ILE A 76 -8.18 -4.57 -0.73
N LEU A 77 -7.15 -3.83 -1.15
CA LEU A 77 -7.04 -2.37 -1.03
C LEU A 77 -7.77 -1.59 -2.14
N SER A 78 -8.39 -2.27 -3.11
CA SER A 78 -8.99 -1.67 -4.31
C SER A 78 -10.33 -0.97 -4.02
N ILE A 79 -10.27 -0.01 -3.11
CA ILE A 79 -11.35 0.77 -2.52
C ILE A 79 -10.74 2.14 -2.17
N ARG A 80 -11.53 3.22 -2.16
CA ARG A 80 -11.04 4.54 -1.75
C ARG A 80 -10.64 4.55 -0.26
N PRO A 81 -9.62 5.34 0.14
CA PRO A 81 -9.17 5.43 1.54
C PRO A 81 -10.31 5.64 2.53
N GLU A 82 -11.20 6.60 2.25
CA GLU A 82 -12.34 6.97 3.10
C GLU A 82 -13.39 5.86 3.24
N ASP A 83 -13.55 5.05 2.19
CA ASP A 83 -14.49 3.93 2.15
C ASP A 83 -13.96 2.72 2.94
N ARG A 84 -12.62 2.58 3.10
CA ARG A 84 -12.03 1.47 3.87
C ARG A 84 -12.34 1.54 5.36
N ILE A 85 -12.51 2.73 5.91
CA ILE A 85 -12.74 2.95 7.35
C ILE A 85 -13.95 2.13 7.84
N LYS A 86 -15.00 2.02 7.02
CA LYS A 86 -16.25 1.32 7.36
C LYS A 86 -16.32 -0.12 6.87
N LYS A 87 -15.40 -0.56 6.01
CA LYS A 87 -15.48 -1.87 5.37
C LYS A 87 -15.06 -2.98 6.33
N ARG A 88 -15.86 -4.04 6.45
CA ARG A 88 -15.43 -5.24 7.17
C ARG A 88 -14.51 -6.09 6.29
N PHE A 89 -13.22 -6.07 6.60
CA PHE A 89 -12.26 -7.00 6.01
C PHE A 89 -12.31 -8.35 6.75
N LYS A 90 -12.13 -9.45 6.02
CA LYS A 90 -11.83 -10.74 6.65
C LYS A 90 -10.43 -10.63 7.26
N LYS A 91 -10.19 -11.30 8.40
CA LYS A 91 -8.85 -11.34 9.02
C LYS A 91 -7.81 -11.74 7.96
N ILE A 92 -6.77 -10.92 7.86
CA ILE A 92 -5.65 -11.04 6.92
C ILE A 92 -4.49 -11.74 7.66
#